data_AF-A0A3D3NCG5-F1
#
_entry.id   AF-A0A3D3NCG5-F1
#
_cell.length_a   1.000
_cell.length_b   1.000
_cell.length_c   1.000
_cell.angle_alpha   90.00
_cell.angle_beta   90.00
_cell.angle_gamma   90.00
#
_symmetry.space_group_name_H-M   'P 1'
#
loop_
_entity.id
_entity.type
_entity.pdbx_description
1 polymer ?
#
loop_
_entity_poly.entity_id
_entity_poly.type
_entity_poly.pdbx_seq_one_letter_code
_entity_poly.pdbx_strand_id
1 'polypeptide(L)'
;MLQWRKLGMLFRPAGRLPWMREFAQVPTTLLLPDRLRVYFSCRPQRAADGSCLSYSGFVDLDRNDPLPVLTVSPEPVLELGGAG
;
A
#
# COMPACT_ATOMS: atom_id res chain seq x y z
N MET A 1 -23.24 -12.92 15.35
CA MET A 1 -22.02 -12.15 15.65
C MET A 1 -21.00 -12.41 14.57
N LEU A 2 -20.25 -11.39 14.12
CA LEU A 2 -19.13 -11.57 13.20
C LEU A 2 -18.01 -12.34 13.91
N GLN A 3 -17.49 -13.41 13.30
CA GLN A 3 -16.33 -14.14 13.79
C GLN A 3 -15.09 -13.71 13.00
N TRP A 4 -14.12 -13.13 13.71
CA TRP A 4 -12.88 -12.64 13.11
C TRP A 4 -11.77 -13.67 13.27
N ARG A 5 -11.05 -13.96 12.18
CA ARG A 5 -9.83 -14.75 12.18
C ARG A 5 -8.62 -13.81 12.07
N LYS A 6 -7.69 -13.88 13.02
CA LYS A 6 -6.43 -13.11 12.97
C LYS A 6 -5.48 -13.77 11.96
N LEU A 7 -5.18 -13.07 10.86
CA LEU A 7 -4.25 -13.54 9.83
C LEU A 7 -2.80 -13.10 10.06
N GLY A 8 -2.57 -12.07 10.87
CA GLY A 8 -1.24 -11.49 11.07
C GLY A 8 -0.98 -10.30 10.14
N MET A 9 0.29 -10.02 9.86
CA MET A 9 0.72 -8.90 9.02
C MET A 9 0.80 -9.34 7.56
N LEU A 10 -0.12 -8.84 6.72
CA LEU A 10 -0.15 -9.16 5.29
C LEU A 10 0.94 -8.40 4.52
N PHE A 11 1.09 -7.11 4.82
CA PHE A 11 2.02 -6.24 4.10
C PHE A 11 2.52 -5.10 4.99
N ARG A 12 3.77 -4.70 4.79
CA ARG A 12 4.32 -3.44 5.28
C ARG A 12 5.27 -2.85 4.25
N PRO A 13 5.37 -1.52 4.14
CA PRO A 13 6.53 -0.88 3.54
C PRO A 13 7.78 -1.35 4.28
N ALA A 14 8.75 -1.89 3.54
CA ALA A 14 10.01 -2.37 4.08
C ALA A 14 11.20 -1.56 3.56
N GLY A 15 10.94 -0.31 3.11
CA GLY A 15 11.96 0.59 2.57
C GLY A 15 12.61 0.12 1.27
N ARG A 16 11.99 -0.83 0.55
CA ARG A 16 12.52 -1.38 -0.72
C ARG A 16 12.39 -0.42 -1.90
N LEU A 17 11.39 0.46 -1.83
CA LEU A 17 11.12 1.47 -2.85
C LEU A 17 11.28 2.86 -2.20
N PRO A 18 12.03 3.80 -2.82
CA PRO A 18 12.28 5.12 -2.22
C PRO A 18 11.02 5.90 -1.85
N TRP A 19 9.95 5.71 -2.64
CA TRP A 19 8.66 6.39 -2.47
C TRP A 19 7.73 5.72 -1.44
N MET A 20 8.05 4.49 -1.01
CA MET A 20 7.24 3.65 -0.12
C MET A 20 8.09 3.13 1.05
N ARG A 21 8.33 4.00 2.03
CA ARG A 21 9.18 3.71 3.19
C ARG A 21 8.39 3.47 4.47
N GLU A 22 7.39 4.30 4.74
CA GLU A 22 6.65 4.32 5.99
C GLU A 22 5.15 4.19 5.76
N PHE A 23 4.51 3.38 6.61
CA PHE A 23 3.08 3.14 6.70
C PHE A 23 2.38 2.55 5.45
N ALA A 24 1.35 1.75 5.70
CA ALA A 24 0.32 1.41 4.71
C ALA A 24 -1.02 1.82 5.29
N GLN A 25 -1.41 3.07 5.05
CA GLN A 25 -2.56 3.72 5.67
C GLN A 25 -3.78 3.68 4.76
N VAL A 26 -4.97 3.78 5.37
CA VAL A 26 -6.26 3.93 4.68
C VAL A 26 -6.45 2.87 3.57
N PRO A 27 -6.34 1.56 3.90
CA PRO A 27 -6.43 0.52 2.89
C PRO A 27 -7.82 0.50 2.24
N THR A 28 -7.86 0.39 0.92
CA THR A 28 -9.10 0.25 0.13
C THR A 28 -8.97 -0.93 -0.82
N THR A 29 -9.87 -1.90 -0.69
CA THR A 29 -9.82 -3.16 -1.45
C THR A 29 -10.64 -3.09 -2.75
N LEU A 30 -10.08 -3.62 -3.83
CA LEU A 30 -10.73 -3.89 -5.10
C LEU A 30 -10.58 -5.38 -5.43
N LEU A 31 -11.70 -6.10 -5.51
CA LEU A 31 -11.71 -7.51 -5.92
C LEU A 31 -11.67 -7.59 -7.45
N LEU A 32 -10.61 -8.20 -7.98
CA LEU A 32 -10.44 -8.49 -9.41
C LEU A 32 -10.66 -10.00 -9.65
N PRO A 33 -10.83 -10.44 -10.91
CA PRO A 33 -11.05 -11.86 -11.20
C PRO A 33 -9.95 -12.80 -10.65
N ASP A 34 -8.69 -12.36 -10.72
CA ASP A 34 -7.48 -13.13 -10.43
C ASP A 34 -6.79 -12.75 -9.11
N ARG A 35 -7.16 -11.62 -8.48
CA ARG A 35 -6.46 -11.09 -7.30
C ARG A 35 -7.33 -10.18 -6.45
N LEU A 36 -6.88 -9.95 -5.21
CA LEU A 36 -7.38 -8.86 -4.36
C LEU A 36 -6.37 -7.71 -4.39
N ARG A 37 -6.73 -6.59 -5.01
CA ARG A 37 -5.90 -5.38 -4.98
C ARG A 37 -6.25 -4.55 -3.76
N VAL A 38 -5.26 -4.15 -2.98
CA VAL A 38 -5.43 -3.25 -1.83
C VAL A 38 -4.65 -1.98 -2.10
N TYR A 39 -5.36 -0.89 -2.36
CA TYR A 39 -4.77 0.45 -2.43
C TYR A 39 -4.47 0.95 -1.01
N PHE A 40 -3.39 1.70 -0.85
CA PHE A 40 -3.01 2.30 0.43
C PHE A 40 -2.20 3.57 0.21
N SER A 41 -2.20 4.44 1.22
CA SER A 41 -1.29 5.58 1.30
C SER A 41 -0.01 5.20 2.03
N CYS A 42 1.12 5.65 1.52
CA CYS A 42 2.44 5.45 2.11
C CYS A 42 3.27 6.74 2.00
N ARG A 43 4.37 6.77 2.74
CA ARG A 43 5.24 7.95 2.81
C ARG A 43 6.67 7.57 2.44
N PRO A 44 7.38 8.40 1.66
CA PRO A 44 8.82 8.28 1.51
C PRO A 44 9.50 8.73 2.81
N GLN A 45 10.84 8.78 2.80
CA GLN A 45 11.56 9.56 3.79
C GLN A 45 11.09 11.03 3.75
N ARG A 46 11.01 11.66 4.92
CA ARG A 46 10.65 13.08 5.04
C ARG A 46 11.58 13.93 4.16
N ALA A 47 11.00 14.91 3.48
CA ALA A 47 11.76 15.79 2.61
C ALA A 47 12.70 16.69 3.41
N ALA A 48 13.71 17.25 2.74
CA ALA A 48 14.74 18.08 3.37
C ALA A 48 14.18 19.35 4.03
N ASP A 49 13.07 19.88 3.50
CA ASP A 49 12.33 21.02 4.04
C ASP A 49 11.41 20.64 5.22
N GLY A 50 11.43 19.38 5.65
CA GLY A 50 10.58 18.86 6.72
C GLY A 50 9.16 18.49 6.28
N SER A 51 8.80 18.71 5.02
CA SER A 51 7.49 18.35 4.48
C SER A 51 7.30 16.83 4.43
N CYS A 52 6.04 16.41 4.51
CA CYS A 52 5.66 15.02 4.53
C CYS A 52 4.83 14.70 3.29
N LEU A 53 5.46 14.03 2.33
CA LEU A 53 4.83 13.60 1.10
C LEU A 53 3.98 12.33 1.36
N SER A 54 2.90 12.19 0.59
CA SER A 54 2.03 11.01 0.64
C SER A 54 1.79 10.52 -0.78
N TYR A 55 2.09 9.25 -1.02
CA TYR A 55 1.84 8.57 -2.28
C TYR A 55 0.82 7.46 -2.10
N SER A 56 -0.02 7.26 -3.10
CA SER A 56 -0.91 6.11 -3.18
C SER A 56 -0.22 4.99 -3.95
N GLY A 57 -0.19 3.80 -3.37
CA GLY A 57 0.27 2.56 -4.00
C GLY A 57 -0.79 1.48 -3.90
N PHE A 58 -0.47 0.29 -4.40
CA PHE A 58 -1.26 -0.91 -4.16
C PHE A 58 -0.38 -2.12 -3.84
N VAL A 59 -1.00 -3.11 -3.19
CA VAL A 59 -0.48 -4.47 -3.07
C VAL A 59 -1.55 -5.42 -3.59
N ASP A 60 -1.14 -6.33 -4.46
CA ASP A 60 -1.98 -7.41 -4.96
C ASP A 60 -1.72 -8.65 -4.12
N LEU A 61 -2.81 -9.24 -3.62
CA LEU A 61 -2.81 -10.45 -2.80
C LEU A 61 -3.57 -11.55 -3.53
N ASP A 62 -3.24 -12.81 -3.22
CA ASP A 62 -4.06 -13.92 -3.68
C ASP A 62 -5.44 -13.86 -3.01
N ARG A 63 -6.50 -14.07 -3.81
CA ARG A 63 -7.89 -13.90 -3.37
C ARG A 63 -8.41 -15.07 -2.52
N ASN A 64 -7.75 -16.23 -2.60
CA ASN A 64 -8.08 -17.44 -1.86
C ASN A 64 -7.27 -17.52 -0.56
N ASP A 65 -6.03 -17.04 -0.57
CA ASP A 65 -5.18 -16.84 0.59
C ASP A 65 -4.49 -15.47 0.51
N PRO A 66 -4.83 -14.47 1.33
CA PRO A 66 -4.23 -13.13 1.21
C PRO A 66 -2.84 -13.02 1.85
N LEU A 67 -2.28 -14.09 2.43
CA LEU A 67 -0.94 -14.07 3.03
C LEU A 67 0.20 -13.91 2.02
N PRO A 68 0.18 -14.58 0.84
CA PRO A 68 1.16 -14.35 -0.20
C PRO A 68 0.87 -13.03 -0.92
N VAL A 69 1.86 -12.14 -0.89
CA VAL A 69 1.88 -10.94 -1.73
C VAL A 69 2.24 -11.37 -3.15
N LEU A 70 1.36 -11.08 -4.11
CA LEU A 70 1.58 -11.35 -5.53
C LEU A 70 2.45 -10.25 -6.16
N THR A 71 2.05 -9.00 -5.97
CA THR A 71 2.71 -7.84 -6.56
C THR A 71 2.59 -6.65 -5.63
N VAL A 72 3.61 -5.80 -5.59
CA VAL A 72 3.56 -4.46 -5.00
C VAL A 72 3.67 -3.46 -6.12
N SER A 73 2.94 -2.36 -6.04
CA SER A 73 3.02 -1.27 -7.01
C SER A 73 4.50 -0.87 -7.20
N PRO A 74 5.03 -0.87 -8.43
CA PRO A 74 6.44 -0.54 -8.67
C PRO A 74 6.71 0.97 -8.52
N GLU A 75 5.70 1.77 -8.84
CA GLU A 75 5.67 3.23 -8.76
C GLU A 75 4.37 3.71 -8.11
N PRO A 76 4.29 4.98 -7.65
CA PRO A 76 3.03 5.55 -7.20
C PRO A 76 1.95 5.45 -8.28
N VAL A 77 0.70 5.19 -7.87
CA VAL A 77 -0.44 5.13 -8.81
C VAL A 77 -0.68 6.50 -9.47
N LEU A 78 -0.32 7.56 -8.77
CA LEU A 78 -0.35 8.94 -9.24
C LEU A 78 0.88 9.68 -8.73
N GLU A 79 1.40 10.59 -9.56
CA GLU A 79 2.43 11.55 -9.18
C GLU A 79 1.86 12.63 -8.24
N LEU A 80 2.76 13.39 -7.61
CA LEU A 80 2.34 14.57 -6.85
C LEU A 80 1.79 15.63 -7.81
N GLY A 81 0.66 16.20 -7.45
CA GLY A 81 0.13 17.38 -8.14
C GLY A 81 0.99 18.63 -7.91
N GLY A 82 0.73 19.67 -8.70
CA GLY A 82 1.32 20.98 -8.49
C GLY A 82 0.86 21.63 -7.17
N ALA A 83 1.58 22.67 -6.76
CA ALA A 83 1.07 23.59 -5.74
C ALA A 83 -0.21 24.25 -6.27
N GLY A 84 -1.24 24.31 -5.41
CA GLY A 84 -2.52 24.95 -5.71
C GLY A 84 -2.44 26.46 -5.80
#